data_AF-A0A3C1BX27-F1
#
_entry.id   AF-A0A3C1BX27-F1
#
_cell.length_a   1.000
_cell.length_b   1.000
_cell.length_c   1.000
_cell.angle_alpha   90.00
_cell.angle_beta   90.00
_cell.angle_gamma   90.00
#
_symmetry.space_group_name_H-M   'P 1'
#
loop_
_entity.id
_entity.type
_entity.pdbx_description
1 polymer ?
#
loop_
_entity_poly.entity_id
_entity_poly.type
_entity_poly.pdbx_seq_one_letter_code
_entity_poly.pdbx_strand_id
1 'polypeptide(L)'
;MLSGKSQAAGKIRKNASHLIENRKHPCYTITNHFPKGVFCVKRILAAVLAVLLLCGCAPAGDNGDAPGETTSAQAGATVPADGDPNDVTCKGTYTREGDTSAVIARIGDTKLTNGELAVWYWAEVSQYRADGKTPAPDFDAPLDTQPCQADTTVGSWQQYFLQQALNAWHTAAALNQRSLEVPLVLEPEYQPDPEKYATYMEGMPATKYLYGYNRFYSPNTMHQAYLDSLPDTLKTLAGEKGFADAAALAQEAFGTTEEDLTAMAQLLNRSYMYFTNLTYDLTSPEVEYTESTDGDYLVNIKYILLKTDGKTAGEALSEFQQAAKTRLQPLTQTEQKSEAAFKDLAHLYSQDEASALDGGGYSRVKKGELPAELDSWCFDPARKSGDTTAITDDDGVHILYFSGRLDAAAVETADSELTEQEADILTQARAEYPVDFAYDQIALPEGKAEVTTSDLLYPDIAHERFPEIPLYLQQDYPGVMFGGFQLRTNGCGITTMAMVASYLSDELLTPPEMCRRYGSYSHRNGTDGMIFVKEPPAMDFYLVEKTYEPAKAWEGLENHHLVVSIQHKGYWTRG
;
A
#
# COMPACT_ATOMS: atom_id res chain seq x y z
N MET A 1 44.21 17.82 -29.82
CA MET A 1 43.81 18.17 -28.44
C MET A 1 42.50 17.47 -28.14
N LEU A 2 42.63 16.20 -27.77
CA LEU A 2 41.57 15.26 -27.38
C LEU A 2 41.85 14.93 -25.92
N SER A 3 41.06 15.43 -24.98
CA SER A 3 41.08 15.06 -23.55
C SER A 3 40.02 15.86 -22.79
N GLY A 4 38.74 15.48 -22.90
CA GLY A 4 37.69 16.17 -22.13
C GLY A 4 36.29 15.58 -22.19
N LYS A 5 36.04 14.54 -23.01
CA LYS A 5 34.70 13.95 -23.18
C LYS A 5 34.46 12.62 -22.47
N SER A 6 35.40 12.09 -21.69
CA SER A 6 35.21 10.79 -20.99
C SER A 6 34.92 10.89 -19.47
N GLN A 7 34.83 12.08 -18.88
CA GLN A 7 34.48 12.23 -17.45
C GLN A 7 32.97 12.44 -17.18
N ALA A 8 32.14 12.68 -18.20
CA ALA A 8 30.69 12.87 -18.02
C ALA A 8 29.90 11.55 -17.99
N ALA A 9 30.39 10.49 -18.64
CA ALA A 9 29.72 9.18 -18.67
C ALA A 9 29.95 8.34 -17.39
N GLY A 10 31.00 8.64 -16.61
CA GLY A 10 31.28 7.97 -15.33
C GLY A 10 30.53 8.55 -14.13
N LYS A 11 29.89 9.72 -14.27
CA LYS A 11 29.13 10.39 -13.20
C LYS A 11 27.64 10.03 -13.18
N ILE A 12 27.09 9.55 -14.30
CA ILE A 12 25.67 9.16 -14.40
C ILE A 12 25.44 7.74 -13.82
N ARG A 13 26.43 6.84 -13.92
CA ARG A 13 26.34 5.48 -13.35
C ARG A 13 26.50 5.39 -11.83
N LYS A 14 26.97 6.43 -11.15
CA LYS A 14 27.08 6.47 -9.68
C LYS A 14 25.83 7.04 -8.97
N ASN A 15 24.91 7.67 -9.70
CA ASN A 15 23.72 8.28 -9.11
C ASN A 15 22.55 7.29 -8.93
N ALA A 16 22.50 6.20 -9.68
CA ALA A 16 21.42 5.20 -9.56
C ALA A 16 21.53 4.40 -8.24
N SER A 17 22.73 3.99 -7.85
CA SER A 17 22.96 3.30 -6.56
C SER A 17 22.78 4.23 -5.35
N HIS A 18 23.09 5.52 -5.51
CA HIS A 18 22.91 6.53 -4.45
C HIS A 18 21.44 6.94 -4.25
N LEU A 19 20.58 6.79 -5.28
CA LEU A 19 19.14 7.03 -5.19
C LEU A 19 18.41 5.96 -4.37
N ILE A 20 18.96 4.76 -4.27
CA ILE A 20 18.44 3.65 -3.46
C ILE A 20 19.01 3.72 -2.02
N GLU A 21 20.28 4.10 -1.84
CA GLU A 21 20.89 4.19 -0.51
C GLU A 21 20.51 5.45 0.30
N ASN A 22 20.22 6.58 -0.34
CA ASN A 22 19.97 7.86 0.34
C ASN A 22 18.50 8.30 0.42
N ARG A 23 17.54 7.49 -0.05
CA ARG A 23 16.12 7.63 0.35
C ARG A 23 15.84 7.00 1.73
N LYS A 24 16.89 6.76 2.53
CA LYS A 24 16.83 6.53 3.97
C LYS A 24 16.55 7.85 4.71
N HIS A 25 15.37 8.45 4.49
CA HIS A 25 14.67 9.06 5.62
C HIS A 25 14.12 7.90 6.48
N PRO A 26 13.92 8.07 7.81
CA PRO A 26 13.76 6.97 8.74
C PRO A 26 12.41 6.28 8.55
N CYS A 27 12.34 5.41 7.55
CA CYS A 27 11.29 4.44 7.36
C CYS A 27 12.02 3.09 7.25
N TYR A 28 11.87 2.32 8.32
CA TYR A 28 12.05 0.87 8.38
C TYR A 28 13.48 0.33 8.31
N THR A 29 14.16 0.36 9.47
CA THR A 29 14.96 -0.82 9.86
C THR A 29 13.98 -1.79 10.51
N ILE A 30 13.65 -2.89 9.80
CA ILE A 30 12.83 -3.97 10.36
C ILE A 30 13.65 -4.61 11.48
N THR A 31 13.37 -4.20 12.71
CA THR A 31 13.71 -4.98 13.90
C THR A 31 12.41 -5.41 14.53
N ASN A 32 12.23 -6.73 14.58
CA ASN A 32 11.15 -7.43 15.25
C ASN A 32 10.94 -6.83 16.64
N HIS A 33 9.86 -6.05 16.84
CA HIS A 33 9.07 -5.85 18.07
C HIS A 33 8.08 -4.70 17.81
N PHE A 34 7.00 -4.95 17.07
CA PHE A 34 5.85 -4.04 17.01
C PHE A 34 4.74 -4.54 17.95
N PRO A 35 4.20 -3.70 18.85
CA PRO A 35 2.94 -3.98 19.50
C PRO A 35 1.81 -3.98 18.46
N LYS A 36 0.91 -4.95 18.58
CA LYS A 36 -0.23 -5.19 17.70
C LYS A 36 -1.23 -4.04 17.86
N GLY A 37 -1.26 -3.12 16.91
CA GLY A 37 -2.23 -2.04 16.87
C GLY A 37 -1.71 -0.92 15.98
N VAL A 38 -2.62 -0.28 15.22
CA VAL A 38 -2.35 0.80 14.26
C VAL A 38 -1.89 0.31 12.86
N PHE A 39 -2.82 -0.29 12.13
CA PHE A 39 -2.78 -0.26 10.67
C PHE A 39 -3.71 0.85 10.18
N CYS A 40 -3.15 1.83 9.46
CA CYS A 40 -3.94 2.80 8.71
C CYS A 40 -4.79 2.03 7.69
N VAL A 41 -6.11 2.26 7.73
CA VAL A 41 -7.17 1.53 6.99
C VAL A 41 -6.93 1.51 5.46
N LYS A 42 -6.05 2.36 4.92
CA LYS A 42 -5.71 2.42 3.49
C LYS A 42 -4.60 1.48 3.04
N ARG A 43 -3.98 0.69 3.93
CA ARG A 43 -2.79 -0.14 3.63
C ARG A 43 -3.03 -1.66 3.69
N ILE A 44 -4.28 -2.12 3.56
CA ILE A 44 -4.65 -3.54 3.57
C ILE A 44 -4.68 -4.11 2.14
N LEU A 45 -3.80 -3.66 1.24
CA LEU A 45 -3.80 -4.09 -0.17
C LEU A 45 -2.81 -5.23 -0.44
N ALA A 46 -1.58 -5.16 0.08
CA ALA A 46 -0.61 -6.27 -0.02
C ALA A 46 -1.07 -7.54 0.68
N ALA A 47 -1.65 -7.40 1.88
CA ALA A 47 -2.14 -8.53 2.66
C ALA A 47 -3.33 -9.21 1.96
N VAL A 48 -4.19 -8.44 1.31
CA VAL A 48 -5.37 -8.97 0.62
C VAL A 48 -4.99 -9.58 -0.72
N LEU A 49 -4.10 -8.99 -1.53
CA LEU A 49 -3.65 -9.68 -2.76
C LEU A 49 -2.85 -10.96 -2.44
N ALA A 50 -1.99 -10.97 -1.43
CA ALA A 50 -1.29 -12.19 -1.02
C ALA A 50 -2.26 -13.29 -0.55
N VAL A 51 -3.30 -12.93 0.20
CA VAL A 51 -4.34 -13.88 0.67
C VAL A 51 -5.29 -14.30 -0.47
N LEU A 52 -5.60 -13.41 -1.41
CA LEU A 52 -6.52 -13.66 -2.54
C LEU A 52 -5.84 -14.37 -3.73
N LEU A 53 -4.53 -14.21 -3.92
CA LEU A 53 -3.74 -15.02 -4.88
C LEU A 53 -3.63 -16.48 -4.41
N LEU A 54 -3.56 -16.70 -3.09
CA LEU A 54 -3.53 -18.03 -2.43
C LEU A 54 -4.90 -18.73 -2.36
N CYS A 55 -5.98 -17.97 -2.45
CA CYS A 55 -7.34 -18.44 -2.30
C CYS A 55 -8.10 -18.03 -3.54
N GLY A 56 -7.95 -18.74 -4.65
CA GLY A 56 -8.80 -18.54 -5.83
C GLY A 56 -10.28 -18.53 -5.39
N CYS A 57 -10.91 -17.35 -5.39
CA CYS A 57 -12.17 -17.13 -4.68
C CYS A 57 -13.31 -18.01 -5.19
N ALA A 58 -13.80 -18.88 -4.32
CA ALA A 58 -15.22 -19.02 -3.99
C ALA A 58 -15.37 -19.66 -2.60
N PRO A 59 -16.25 -19.16 -1.72
CA PRO A 59 -16.64 -19.91 -0.53
C PRO A 59 -17.41 -21.15 -0.98
N ALA A 60 -16.92 -22.33 -0.60
CA ALA A 60 -17.76 -23.51 -0.59
C ALA A 60 -18.94 -23.23 0.36
N GLY A 61 -20.16 -23.41 -0.15
CA GLY A 61 -21.39 -23.04 0.52
C GLY A 61 -21.51 -23.58 1.95
N ASP A 62 -22.14 -22.73 2.77
CA ASP A 62 -22.76 -22.95 4.08
C ASP A 62 -22.74 -24.39 4.62
N ASN A 63 -22.05 -24.56 5.76
CA ASN A 63 -21.97 -25.81 6.50
C ASN A 63 -23.32 -26.16 7.12
N GLY A 64 -24.03 -27.11 6.51
CA GLY A 64 -25.12 -27.84 7.15
C GLY A 64 -24.56 -28.88 8.15
N ASP A 65 -25.03 -28.80 9.39
CA ASP A 65 -24.77 -29.65 10.56
C ASP A 65 -24.27 -31.09 10.27
N ALA A 66 -23.19 -31.45 10.97
CA ALA A 66 -22.66 -32.81 11.05
C ALA A 66 -23.65 -33.79 11.71
N PRO A 67 -23.57 -35.08 11.34
CA PRO A 67 -23.49 -36.06 12.42
C PRO A 67 -22.49 -37.19 12.14
N GLY A 68 -21.74 -37.54 13.19
CA GLY A 68 -21.24 -38.89 13.42
C GLY A 68 -19.74 -39.08 13.20
N GLU A 69 -19.00 -39.19 14.31
CA GLU A 69 -17.68 -39.84 14.35
C GLU A 69 -17.75 -41.18 13.62
N THR A 70 -17.13 -41.23 12.45
CA THR A 70 -16.73 -42.48 11.82
C THR A 70 -15.22 -42.51 11.86
N THR A 71 -14.65 -43.27 12.79
CA THR A 71 -13.23 -43.64 12.79
C THR A 71 -12.88 -44.22 11.42
N SER A 72 -12.27 -43.41 10.55
CA SER A 72 -11.67 -43.90 9.31
C SER A 72 -10.32 -44.51 9.67
N ALA A 73 -10.09 -45.73 9.21
CA ALA A 73 -8.79 -46.35 9.30
C ALA A 73 -7.79 -45.48 8.54
N GLN A 74 -6.70 -45.10 9.20
CA GLN A 74 -5.57 -44.38 8.65
C GLN A 74 -4.97 -45.25 7.52
N ALA A 75 -5.43 -45.04 6.29
CA ALA A 75 -4.81 -45.60 5.10
C ALA A 75 -3.37 -45.08 5.05
N GLY A 76 -2.40 -45.96 4.84
CA GLY A 76 -0.99 -45.59 4.82
C GLY A 76 -0.71 -44.51 3.76
N ALA A 77 0.30 -43.69 4.00
CA ALA A 77 0.76 -42.67 3.06
C ALA A 77 1.11 -43.33 1.71
N THR A 78 0.23 -43.18 0.72
CA THR A 78 0.40 -43.72 -0.62
C THR A 78 0.02 -42.64 -1.61
N VAL A 79 0.81 -42.50 -2.67
CA VAL A 79 0.51 -41.60 -3.79
C VAL A 79 -0.89 -41.93 -4.36
N PRO A 80 -1.77 -40.94 -4.55
CA PRO A 80 -3.06 -41.13 -5.22
C PRO A 80 -2.90 -41.76 -6.62
N ALA A 81 -3.97 -42.33 -7.16
CA ALA A 81 -3.97 -42.72 -8.57
C ALA A 81 -4.09 -41.48 -9.48
N ASP A 82 -3.66 -41.60 -10.73
CA ASP A 82 -3.95 -40.63 -11.79
C ASP A 82 -5.48 -40.48 -11.95
N GLY A 83 -5.94 -39.24 -12.03
CA GLY A 83 -7.34 -38.82 -12.06
C GLY A 83 -7.74 -38.13 -13.37
N ASP A 84 -8.45 -37.01 -13.27
CA ASP A 84 -8.96 -36.27 -14.43
C ASP A 84 -7.79 -35.62 -15.21
N PRO A 85 -7.64 -35.90 -16.52
CA PRO A 85 -6.57 -35.30 -17.31
C PRO A 85 -6.66 -33.77 -17.47
N ASN A 86 -7.77 -33.15 -17.08
CA ASN A 86 -8.03 -31.71 -17.25
C ASN A 86 -7.88 -30.90 -15.96
N ASP A 87 -7.41 -31.50 -14.87
CA ASP A 87 -7.11 -30.79 -13.62
C ASP A 87 -5.84 -31.33 -12.93
N VAL A 88 -5.56 -30.79 -11.73
CA VAL A 88 -4.39 -31.18 -10.92
C VAL A 88 -4.43 -32.63 -10.42
N THR A 89 -5.53 -33.36 -10.62
CA THR A 89 -5.60 -34.78 -10.32
C THR A 89 -5.08 -35.65 -11.46
N CYS A 90 -4.76 -35.06 -12.63
CA CYS A 90 -4.21 -35.75 -13.81
C CYS A 90 -3.07 -36.71 -13.47
N LYS A 91 -2.23 -36.35 -12.49
CA LYS A 91 -1.22 -37.24 -11.92
C LYS A 91 -1.37 -37.40 -10.42
N GLY A 92 -1.17 -38.62 -9.95
CA GLY A 92 -1.06 -38.90 -8.51
C GLY A 92 0.13 -38.20 -7.85
N THR A 93 1.23 -38.05 -8.59
CA THR A 93 2.42 -37.30 -8.19
C THR A 93 2.99 -36.52 -9.37
N TYR A 94 3.45 -35.31 -9.07
CA TYR A 94 4.17 -34.42 -9.97
C TYR A 94 5.67 -34.34 -9.63
N THR A 95 6.11 -35.03 -8.58
CA THR A 95 7.51 -35.07 -8.14
C THR A 95 8.34 -35.88 -9.14
N ARG A 96 9.06 -35.19 -10.03
CA ARG A 96 9.95 -35.81 -11.02
C ARG A 96 10.94 -34.80 -11.59
N GLU A 97 12.06 -35.30 -12.10
CA GLU A 97 12.90 -34.50 -12.97
C GLU A 97 12.14 -34.16 -14.27
N GLY A 98 12.25 -32.92 -14.71
CA GLY A 98 11.62 -32.43 -15.92
C GLY A 98 12.43 -31.34 -16.60
N ASP A 99 12.08 -31.05 -17.85
CA ASP A 99 12.62 -29.89 -18.56
C ASP A 99 12.02 -28.61 -17.95
N THR A 100 12.85 -27.81 -17.27
CA THR A 100 12.44 -26.55 -16.65
C THR A 100 11.95 -25.54 -17.68
N SER A 101 12.39 -25.65 -18.94
CA SER A 101 11.97 -24.77 -20.03
C SER A 101 10.67 -25.21 -20.72
N ALA A 102 10.13 -26.38 -20.38
CA ALA A 102 8.88 -26.87 -20.94
C ALA A 102 7.72 -25.92 -20.56
N VAL A 103 7.03 -25.41 -21.58
CA VAL A 103 5.90 -24.49 -21.41
C VAL A 103 4.63 -25.29 -21.15
N ILE A 104 4.01 -25.06 -20.00
CA ILE A 104 2.81 -25.77 -19.54
C ILE A 104 1.52 -24.94 -19.64
N ALA A 105 1.62 -23.61 -19.80
CA ALA A 105 0.47 -22.74 -20.05
C ALA A 105 0.88 -21.41 -20.71
N ARG A 106 -0.10 -20.70 -21.28
CA ARG A 106 0.08 -19.40 -21.94
C ARG A 106 -1.15 -18.51 -21.83
N ILE A 107 -0.92 -17.22 -21.60
CA ILE A 107 -1.91 -16.14 -21.75
C ILE A 107 -1.26 -15.01 -22.52
N GLY A 108 -1.76 -14.72 -23.72
CA GLY A 108 -1.09 -13.79 -24.64
C GLY A 108 0.35 -14.24 -24.91
N ASP A 109 1.31 -13.35 -24.66
CA ASP A 109 2.74 -13.63 -24.77
C ASP A 109 3.37 -14.20 -23.49
N THR A 110 2.64 -14.15 -22.37
CA THR A 110 3.09 -14.69 -21.07
C THR A 110 3.04 -16.21 -21.11
N LYS A 111 4.11 -16.86 -20.65
CA LYS A 111 4.23 -18.32 -20.56
C LYS A 111 4.34 -18.71 -19.09
N LEU A 112 3.95 -19.94 -18.80
CA LEU A 112 4.35 -20.65 -17.59
C LEU A 112 5.26 -21.79 -18.01
N THR A 113 6.50 -21.79 -17.55
CA THR A 113 7.39 -22.94 -17.67
C THR A 113 7.33 -23.82 -16.40
N ASN A 114 7.83 -25.06 -16.47
CA ASN A 114 8.01 -25.88 -15.26
C ASN A 114 8.96 -25.20 -14.25
N GLY A 115 9.99 -24.50 -14.73
CA GLY A 115 10.94 -23.77 -13.89
C GLY A 115 10.28 -22.62 -13.12
N GLU A 116 9.44 -21.84 -13.79
CA GLU A 116 8.64 -20.76 -13.17
C GLU A 116 7.58 -21.33 -12.22
N LEU A 117 6.89 -22.43 -12.62
CA LEU A 117 5.89 -23.09 -11.77
C LEU A 117 6.49 -23.60 -10.46
N ALA A 118 7.73 -24.11 -10.47
CA ALA A 118 8.40 -24.57 -9.26
C ALA A 118 8.53 -23.44 -8.22
N VAL A 119 8.78 -22.20 -8.68
CA VAL A 119 8.83 -21.01 -7.82
C VAL A 119 7.47 -20.74 -7.19
N TRP A 120 6.41 -20.66 -8.01
CA TRP A 120 5.04 -20.48 -7.52
C TRP A 120 4.67 -21.55 -6.50
N TYR A 121 4.87 -22.83 -6.83
CA TYR A 121 4.52 -23.95 -5.96
C TYR A 121 5.17 -23.87 -4.58
N TRP A 122 6.51 -23.75 -4.51
CA TRP A 122 7.20 -23.76 -3.23
C TRP A 122 7.01 -22.46 -2.44
N ALA A 123 6.77 -21.34 -3.10
CA ALA A 123 6.37 -20.09 -2.45
C ALA A 123 5.01 -20.24 -1.74
N GLU A 124 4.03 -20.89 -2.37
CA GLU A 124 2.72 -21.13 -1.74
C GLU A 124 2.79 -22.14 -0.58
N VAL A 125 3.59 -23.20 -0.71
CA VAL A 125 3.84 -24.13 0.42
C VAL A 125 4.43 -23.38 1.61
N SER A 126 5.43 -22.53 1.35
CA SER A 126 6.10 -21.72 2.37
C SER A 126 5.14 -20.72 3.02
N GLN A 127 4.31 -20.03 2.22
CA GLN A 127 3.33 -19.09 2.72
C GLN A 127 2.26 -19.78 3.59
N TYR A 128 1.74 -20.94 3.16
CA TYR A 128 0.78 -21.70 3.94
C TYR A 128 1.35 -22.14 5.30
N ARG A 129 2.62 -22.54 5.32
CA ARG A 129 3.37 -22.86 6.54
C ARG A 129 3.52 -21.62 7.44
N ALA A 130 3.89 -20.48 6.87
CA ALA A 130 4.08 -19.23 7.60
C ALA A 130 2.79 -18.70 8.22
N ASP A 131 1.66 -18.85 7.52
CA ASP A 131 0.33 -18.45 8.00
C ASP A 131 -0.15 -19.31 9.19
N GLY A 132 0.46 -20.48 9.43
CA GLY A 132 0.06 -21.39 10.51
C GLY A 132 -1.37 -21.94 10.34
N LYS A 133 -1.84 -22.08 9.10
CA LYS A 133 -3.20 -22.54 8.77
C LYS A 133 -3.44 -23.97 9.26
N THR A 134 -4.68 -24.27 9.64
CA THR A 134 -5.13 -25.63 9.99
C THR A 134 -6.38 -26.00 9.18
N PRO A 135 -6.50 -27.24 8.66
CA PRO A 135 -5.55 -28.35 8.79
C PRO A 135 -4.22 -28.08 8.05
N ALA A 136 -3.13 -28.77 8.40
CA ALA A 136 -1.82 -28.62 7.75
C ALA A 136 -1.18 -29.98 7.45
N PRO A 137 -0.37 -30.10 6.39
CA PRO A 137 0.46 -31.28 6.16
C PRO A 137 1.62 -31.36 7.15
N ASP A 138 2.24 -32.54 7.22
CA ASP A 138 3.62 -32.66 7.67
C ASP A 138 4.54 -32.16 6.54
N PHE A 139 5.08 -30.95 6.69
CA PHE A 139 5.96 -30.33 5.69
C PHE A 139 7.31 -31.04 5.54
N ASP A 140 7.69 -31.92 6.48
CA ASP A 140 8.92 -32.71 6.42
C ASP A 140 8.70 -34.07 5.73
N ALA A 141 7.46 -34.39 5.36
CA ALA A 141 7.08 -35.61 4.64
C ALA A 141 6.65 -35.31 3.18
N PRO A 142 6.71 -36.30 2.26
CA PRO A 142 6.30 -36.10 0.87
C PRO A 142 4.82 -35.66 0.75
N LEU A 143 4.60 -34.47 0.19
CA LEU A 143 3.26 -33.84 0.08
C LEU A 143 2.31 -34.60 -0.86
N ASP A 144 2.85 -35.42 -1.76
CA ASP A 144 2.10 -36.24 -2.71
C ASP A 144 1.55 -37.54 -2.10
N THR A 145 2.04 -37.94 -0.93
CA THR A 145 1.57 -39.14 -0.20
C THR A 145 0.56 -38.83 0.90
N GLN A 146 0.41 -37.55 1.25
CA GLN A 146 -0.43 -37.09 2.35
C GLN A 146 -1.78 -36.61 1.80
N PRO A 147 -2.92 -37.15 2.26
CA PRO A 147 -4.23 -36.69 1.82
C PRO A 147 -4.49 -35.26 2.27
N CYS A 148 -5.02 -34.43 1.36
CA CYS A 148 -5.43 -33.06 1.69
C CYS A 148 -6.70 -33.09 2.52
N GLN A 149 -6.71 -32.35 3.63
CA GLN A 149 -7.88 -32.18 4.50
C GLN A 149 -8.56 -30.82 4.30
N ALA A 150 -7.84 -29.86 3.72
CA ALA A 150 -8.37 -28.52 3.44
C ALA A 150 -9.31 -28.52 2.22
N ASP A 151 -9.11 -29.47 1.30
CA ASP A 151 -9.91 -29.60 0.07
C ASP A 151 -10.04 -31.09 -0.28
N THR A 152 -11.28 -31.59 -0.21
CA THR A 152 -11.59 -33.00 -0.50
C THR A 152 -11.73 -33.30 -2.00
N THR A 153 -11.64 -32.29 -2.87
CA THR A 153 -11.70 -32.48 -4.33
C THR A 153 -10.37 -32.96 -4.90
N VAL A 154 -9.27 -32.78 -4.17
CA VAL A 154 -7.93 -33.26 -4.53
C VAL A 154 -7.50 -34.45 -3.66
N GLY A 155 -6.61 -35.28 -4.20
CA GLY A 155 -6.14 -36.51 -3.55
C GLY A 155 -4.95 -36.32 -2.59
N SER A 156 -4.18 -35.23 -2.72
CA SER A 156 -3.00 -34.97 -1.88
C SER A 156 -2.73 -33.49 -1.65
N TRP A 157 -1.92 -33.18 -0.63
CA TRP A 157 -1.45 -31.82 -0.38
C TRP A 157 -0.62 -31.26 -1.54
N GLN A 158 0.14 -32.09 -2.27
CA GLN A 158 0.82 -31.65 -3.49
C GLN A 158 -0.17 -31.14 -4.54
N GLN A 159 -1.26 -31.87 -4.79
CA GLN A 159 -2.28 -31.44 -5.75
C GLN A 159 -2.98 -30.16 -5.30
N TYR A 160 -3.24 -29.99 -4.00
CA TYR A 160 -3.77 -28.75 -3.43
C TYR A 160 -2.85 -27.56 -3.70
N PHE A 161 -1.57 -27.64 -3.33
CA PHE A 161 -0.63 -26.54 -3.54
C PHE A 161 -0.36 -26.26 -5.01
N LEU A 162 -0.35 -27.30 -5.86
CA LEU A 162 -0.28 -27.13 -7.30
C LEU A 162 -1.49 -26.34 -7.82
N GLN A 163 -2.70 -26.65 -7.35
CA GLN A 163 -3.91 -25.93 -7.74
C GLN A 163 -3.82 -24.45 -7.36
N GLN A 164 -3.33 -24.13 -6.16
CA GLN A 164 -3.14 -22.73 -5.74
C GLN A 164 -2.07 -22.03 -6.58
N ALA A 165 -0.91 -22.67 -6.81
CA ALA A 165 0.16 -22.11 -7.63
C ALA A 165 -0.28 -21.80 -9.07
N LEU A 166 -1.05 -22.71 -9.69
CA LEU A 166 -1.60 -22.49 -11.04
C LEU A 166 -2.64 -21.36 -11.05
N ASN A 167 -3.48 -21.25 -10.00
CA ASN A 167 -4.44 -20.16 -9.85
C ASN A 167 -3.74 -18.80 -9.64
N ALA A 168 -2.69 -18.76 -8.83
CA ALA A 168 -1.90 -17.56 -8.57
C ALA A 168 -1.22 -17.06 -9.86
N TRP A 169 -0.56 -17.97 -10.60
CA TRP A 169 0.01 -17.63 -11.90
C TRP A 169 -1.07 -17.20 -12.91
N HIS A 170 -2.22 -17.91 -13.00
CA HIS A 170 -3.33 -17.53 -13.88
C HIS A 170 -3.77 -16.10 -13.61
N THR A 171 -3.98 -15.76 -12.34
CA THR A 171 -4.39 -14.42 -11.90
C THR A 171 -3.34 -13.37 -12.29
N ALA A 172 -2.06 -13.62 -11.98
CA ALA A 172 -0.97 -12.70 -12.30
C ALA A 172 -0.83 -12.48 -13.82
N ALA A 173 -0.90 -13.56 -14.61
CA ALA A 173 -0.81 -13.50 -16.07
C ALA A 173 -2.03 -12.81 -16.69
N ALA A 174 -3.24 -13.08 -16.19
CA ALA A 174 -4.47 -12.43 -16.65
C ALA A 174 -4.48 -10.93 -16.34
N LEU A 175 -4.09 -10.52 -15.13
CA LEU A 175 -3.93 -9.11 -14.77
C LEU A 175 -2.90 -8.42 -15.67
N ASN A 176 -1.76 -9.04 -15.89
CA ASN A 176 -0.74 -8.50 -16.79
C ASN A 176 -1.27 -8.36 -18.22
N GLN A 177 -1.98 -9.35 -18.77
CA GLN A 177 -2.58 -9.26 -20.10
C GLN A 177 -3.62 -8.13 -20.17
N ARG A 178 -4.52 -8.06 -19.19
CA ARG A 178 -5.53 -7.00 -19.07
C ARG A 178 -4.89 -5.61 -19.06
N SER A 179 -3.78 -5.44 -18.34
CA SER A 179 -3.04 -4.19 -18.26
C SER A 179 -2.53 -3.66 -19.61
N LEU A 180 -2.39 -4.54 -20.62
CA LEU A 180 -1.92 -4.21 -21.97
C LEU A 180 -3.06 -3.88 -22.94
N GLU A 181 -4.30 -4.25 -22.61
CA GLU A 181 -5.44 -4.23 -23.54
C GLU A 181 -6.60 -3.37 -23.06
N VAL A 182 -6.76 -3.21 -21.74
CA VAL A 182 -7.83 -2.41 -21.15
C VAL A 182 -7.34 -0.98 -20.92
N PRO A 183 -7.96 0.02 -21.56
CA PRO A 183 -7.56 1.41 -21.37
C PRO A 183 -7.74 1.86 -19.92
N LEU A 184 -6.83 2.69 -19.44
CA LEU A 184 -6.99 3.35 -18.15
C LEU A 184 -8.23 4.26 -18.18
N VAL A 185 -8.98 4.26 -17.08
CA VAL A 185 -10.07 5.23 -16.87
C VAL A 185 -9.42 6.57 -16.56
N LEU A 186 -9.81 7.61 -17.31
CA LEU A 186 -9.39 8.98 -17.04
C LEU A 186 -10.50 9.70 -16.27
N GLU A 187 -10.09 10.64 -15.42
CA GLU A 187 -11.00 11.51 -14.69
C GLU A 187 -12.01 12.21 -15.62
N PRO A 188 -13.32 12.18 -15.32
CA PRO A 188 -14.34 12.78 -16.18
C PRO A 188 -14.14 14.29 -16.43
N GLU A 189 -13.68 15.02 -15.41
CA GLU A 189 -13.43 16.46 -15.48
C GLU A 189 -12.10 16.82 -16.15
N TYR A 190 -11.27 15.84 -16.47
CA TYR A 190 -9.96 16.07 -17.03
C TYR A 190 -10.02 16.23 -18.56
N GLN A 191 -9.82 17.46 -19.03
CA GLN A 191 -9.97 17.86 -20.44
C GLN A 191 -8.77 18.72 -20.88
N PRO A 192 -7.62 18.10 -21.22
CA PRO A 192 -6.44 18.86 -21.60
C PRO A 192 -6.68 19.62 -22.89
N ASP A 193 -6.20 20.86 -22.94
CA ASP A 193 -6.03 21.56 -24.21
C ASP A 193 -4.80 21.01 -24.94
N PRO A 194 -4.95 20.25 -26.05
CA PRO A 194 -3.82 19.56 -26.68
C PRO A 194 -2.69 20.49 -27.15
N GLU A 195 -3.01 21.73 -27.53
CA GLU A 195 -2.01 22.69 -28.01
C GLU A 195 -1.18 23.25 -26.85
N LYS A 196 -1.86 23.68 -25.77
CA LYS A 196 -1.16 24.11 -24.55
C LYS A 196 -0.33 22.98 -23.99
N TYR A 197 -0.90 21.79 -24.02
CA TYR A 197 -0.28 20.62 -23.51
C TYR A 197 1.03 20.28 -24.24
N ALA A 198 0.99 20.21 -25.57
CA ALA A 198 2.19 20.01 -26.40
C ALA A 198 3.25 21.12 -26.19
N THR A 199 2.83 22.33 -25.82
CA THR A 199 3.72 23.48 -25.62
C THR A 199 4.37 23.51 -24.24
N TYR A 200 3.61 23.22 -23.18
CA TYR A 200 4.03 23.47 -21.80
C TYR A 200 4.47 22.21 -21.04
N MET A 201 4.10 21.02 -21.55
CA MET A 201 4.29 19.75 -20.84
C MET A 201 5.35 18.86 -21.48
N GLU A 202 6.08 19.34 -22.47
CA GLU A 202 7.25 18.65 -23.02
C GLU A 202 8.35 18.52 -21.94
N GLY A 203 8.79 17.28 -21.68
CA GLY A 203 9.85 16.99 -20.71
C GLY A 203 9.46 17.14 -19.24
N MET A 204 8.18 17.42 -18.94
CA MET A 204 7.69 17.53 -17.57
C MET A 204 7.43 16.12 -16.99
N PRO A 205 7.86 15.83 -15.75
CA PRO A 205 7.78 14.48 -15.16
C PRO A 205 6.34 13.95 -15.02
N ALA A 206 5.41 14.81 -14.63
CA ALA A 206 4.30 14.35 -13.80
C ALA A 206 2.94 14.15 -14.50
N THR A 207 2.94 13.59 -15.71
CA THR A 207 1.71 13.58 -16.52
C THR A 207 1.31 12.27 -17.16
N LYS A 208 2.11 11.21 -17.13
CA LYS A 208 1.82 10.05 -18.00
C LYS A 208 0.46 9.39 -17.73
N TYR A 209 0.12 9.23 -16.45
CA TYR A 209 -1.16 8.63 -16.02
C TYR A 209 -2.32 9.61 -16.17
N LEU A 210 -2.25 10.77 -15.48
CA LEU A 210 -3.31 11.77 -15.47
C LEU A 210 -3.67 12.28 -16.87
N TYR A 211 -2.67 12.42 -17.76
CA TYR A 211 -2.85 12.98 -19.09
C TYR A 211 -3.15 11.92 -20.16
N GLY A 212 -3.33 10.65 -19.78
CA GLY A 212 -3.63 9.57 -20.70
C GLY A 212 -2.57 9.36 -21.77
N TYR A 213 -1.30 9.67 -21.47
CA TYR A 213 -0.18 9.45 -22.40
C TYR A 213 -0.08 8.00 -22.82
N ASN A 214 -0.19 7.14 -21.82
CA ASN A 214 -0.28 5.72 -22.02
C ASN A 214 -1.77 5.40 -21.98
N ARG A 215 -2.30 4.96 -23.11
CA ARG A 215 -3.68 4.47 -23.18
C ARG A 215 -3.91 3.31 -22.21
N PHE A 216 -2.88 2.50 -22.00
CA PHE A 216 -2.88 1.30 -21.16
C PHE A 216 -1.96 1.48 -19.96
N TYR A 217 -2.06 0.59 -18.99
CA TYR A 217 -1.25 0.66 -17.79
C TYR A 217 0.25 0.58 -18.11
N SER A 218 1.04 1.32 -17.36
CA SER A 218 2.49 1.20 -17.34
C SER A 218 2.99 1.49 -15.93
N PRO A 219 3.97 0.73 -15.41
CA PRO A 219 4.57 1.04 -14.12
C PRO A 219 5.03 2.50 -14.06
N ASN A 220 4.79 3.14 -12.92
CA ASN A 220 5.33 4.47 -12.66
C ASN A 220 6.86 4.40 -12.47
N THR A 221 7.53 5.54 -12.27
CA THR A 221 9.00 5.59 -12.18
C THR A 221 9.56 4.80 -10.99
N MET A 222 8.83 4.72 -9.88
CA MET A 222 9.21 3.96 -8.69
C MET A 222 9.03 2.45 -8.88
N HIS A 223 7.87 2.03 -9.38
CA HIS A 223 7.57 0.65 -9.71
C HIS A 223 8.53 0.10 -10.77
N GLN A 224 8.80 0.87 -11.83
CA GLN A 224 9.75 0.46 -12.86
C GLN A 224 11.16 0.32 -12.28
N ALA A 225 11.59 1.24 -11.41
CA ALA A 225 12.90 1.14 -10.76
C ALA A 225 13.02 -0.12 -9.88
N TYR A 226 11.95 -0.50 -9.17
CA TYR A 226 11.92 -1.74 -8.42
C TYR A 226 12.04 -2.97 -9.34
N LEU A 227 11.22 -3.04 -10.40
CA LEU A 227 11.26 -4.12 -11.37
C LEU A 227 12.65 -4.25 -12.02
N ASP A 228 13.28 -3.12 -12.37
CA ASP A 228 14.64 -3.09 -12.94
C ASP A 228 15.71 -3.56 -11.93
N SER A 229 15.45 -3.41 -10.62
CA SER A 229 16.34 -3.77 -9.52
C SER A 229 16.16 -5.19 -8.98
N LEU A 230 15.17 -5.96 -9.49
CA LEU A 230 14.83 -7.29 -8.96
C LEU A 230 16.03 -8.25 -8.77
N PRO A 231 17.03 -8.32 -9.66
CA PRO A 231 18.22 -9.14 -9.41
C PRO A 231 19.00 -8.76 -8.13
N ASP A 232 19.11 -7.47 -7.82
CA ASP A 232 19.76 -6.99 -6.59
C ASP A 232 18.87 -7.22 -5.36
N THR A 233 17.55 -7.09 -5.51
CA THR A 233 16.56 -7.40 -4.46
C THR A 233 16.63 -8.89 -4.08
N LEU A 234 16.61 -9.79 -5.06
CA LEU A 234 16.68 -11.24 -4.83
C LEU A 234 18.02 -11.66 -4.21
N LYS A 235 19.11 -10.99 -4.58
CA LYS A 235 20.41 -11.18 -3.92
C LYS A 235 20.39 -10.74 -2.45
N THR A 236 19.70 -9.64 -2.14
CA THR A 236 19.54 -9.18 -0.76
C THR A 236 18.72 -10.18 0.06
N LEU A 237 17.57 -10.62 -0.49
CA LEU A 237 16.73 -11.65 0.10
C LEU A 237 17.51 -12.95 0.35
N ALA A 238 18.35 -13.38 -0.59
CA ALA A 238 19.21 -14.54 -0.42
C ALA A 238 20.10 -14.41 0.82
N GLY A 239 20.75 -13.26 1.01
CA GLY A 239 21.55 -13.00 2.20
C GLY A 239 20.74 -12.99 3.50
N GLU A 240 19.53 -12.41 3.48
CA GLU A 240 18.63 -12.37 4.64
C GLU A 240 18.12 -13.75 5.05
N LYS A 241 17.86 -14.63 4.07
CA LYS A 241 17.43 -16.01 4.29
C LYS A 241 18.60 -16.99 4.48
N GLY A 242 19.85 -16.52 4.43
CA GLY A 242 21.04 -17.33 4.69
C GLY A 242 21.56 -18.15 3.52
N PHE A 243 21.10 -17.89 2.29
CA PHE A 243 21.63 -18.47 1.06
C PHE A 243 22.91 -17.73 0.61
N ALA A 244 23.74 -18.42 -0.18
CA ALA A 244 25.01 -17.85 -0.65
C ALA A 244 24.82 -16.69 -1.64
N ASP A 245 23.86 -16.82 -2.55
CA ASP A 245 23.48 -15.85 -3.59
C ASP A 245 22.09 -16.19 -4.15
N ALA A 246 21.61 -15.40 -5.11
CA ALA A 246 20.29 -15.58 -5.72
C ALA A 246 20.16 -16.92 -6.48
N ALA A 247 21.24 -17.42 -7.09
CA ALA A 247 21.26 -18.73 -7.74
C ALA A 247 21.12 -19.87 -6.73
N ALA A 248 21.80 -19.80 -5.58
CA ALA A 248 21.63 -20.75 -4.49
C ALA A 248 20.21 -20.70 -3.91
N LEU A 249 19.65 -19.50 -3.72
CA LEU A 249 18.25 -19.35 -3.28
C LEU A 249 17.29 -20.00 -4.29
N ALA A 250 17.45 -19.76 -5.59
CA ALA A 250 16.61 -20.38 -6.62
C ALA A 250 16.71 -21.92 -6.62
N GLN A 251 17.93 -22.44 -6.55
CA GLN A 251 18.17 -23.88 -6.62
C GLN A 251 17.74 -24.62 -5.35
N GLU A 252 18.01 -24.05 -4.16
CA GLU A 252 17.75 -24.72 -2.88
C GLU A 252 16.32 -24.53 -2.40
N ALA A 253 15.74 -23.33 -2.55
CA ALA A 253 14.37 -23.08 -2.09
C ALA A 253 13.34 -23.60 -3.10
N PHE A 254 13.61 -23.50 -4.40
CA PHE A 254 12.61 -23.78 -5.43
C PHE A 254 12.99 -24.91 -6.39
N GLY A 255 14.22 -25.43 -6.34
CA GLY A 255 14.67 -26.48 -7.26
C GLY A 255 14.86 -26.00 -8.70
N THR A 256 15.06 -24.69 -8.92
CA THR A 256 15.01 -24.05 -10.25
C THR A 256 16.15 -23.06 -10.45
N THR A 257 16.13 -22.28 -11.54
CA THR A 257 17.18 -21.31 -11.89
C THR A 257 16.89 -19.89 -11.40
N GLU A 258 17.94 -19.07 -11.28
CA GLU A 258 17.80 -17.64 -10.97
C GLU A 258 16.98 -16.89 -12.03
N GLU A 259 17.03 -17.34 -13.28
CA GLU A 259 16.24 -16.79 -14.39
C GLU A 259 14.74 -17.04 -14.17
N ASP A 260 14.36 -18.27 -13.82
CA ASP A 260 12.96 -18.64 -13.54
C ASP A 260 12.42 -17.90 -12.30
N LEU A 261 13.23 -17.79 -11.24
CA LEU A 261 12.90 -17.00 -10.05
C LEU A 261 12.68 -15.52 -10.40
N THR A 262 13.58 -14.94 -11.20
CA THR A 262 13.47 -13.54 -11.61
C THR A 262 12.24 -13.33 -12.50
N ALA A 263 11.96 -14.24 -13.42
CA ALA A 263 10.79 -14.17 -14.31
C ALA A 263 9.47 -14.24 -13.53
N MET A 264 9.37 -15.15 -12.56
CA MET A 264 8.22 -15.23 -11.65
C MET A 264 8.07 -13.95 -10.83
N ALA A 265 9.15 -13.45 -10.22
CA ALA A 265 9.10 -12.22 -9.42
C ALA A 265 8.71 -10.99 -10.27
N GLN A 266 9.19 -10.89 -11.51
CA GLN A 266 8.77 -9.84 -12.44
C GLN A 266 7.27 -9.89 -12.72
N LEU A 267 6.73 -11.08 -13.01
CA LEU A 267 5.31 -11.27 -13.32
C LEU A 267 4.43 -10.94 -12.11
N LEU A 268 4.78 -11.49 -10.95
CA LEU A 268 4.10 -11.27 -9.68
C LEU A 268 4.03 -9.77 -9.36
N ASN A 269 5.19 -9.10 -9.35
CA ASN A 269 5.25 -7.69 -8.95
C ASN A 269 4.57 -6.76 -9.93
N ARG A 270 4.72 -6.97 -11.25
CA ARG A 270 4.01 -6.17 -12.24
C ARG A 270 2.49 -6.37 -12.15
N SER A 271 2.02 -7.59 -11.86
CA SER A 271 0.60 -7.85 -11.64
C SER A 271 0.07 -7.18 -10.38
N TYR A 272 0.84 -7.23 -9.28
CA TYR A 272 0.54 -6.57 -8.02
C TYR A 272 0.39 -5.06 -8.22
N MET A 273 1.36 -4.43 -8.86
CA MET A 273 1.35 -2.99 -9.14
C MET A 273 0.16 -2.55 -10.02
N TYR A 274 -0.30 -3.40 -10.95
CA TYR A 274 -1.50 -3.11 -11.73
C TYR A 274 -2.77 -3.32 -10.92
N PHE A 275 -2.82 -4.38 -10.09
CA PHE A 275 -3.92 -4.60 -9.17
C PHE A 275 -4.10 -3.42 -8.21
N THR A 276 -3.03 -2.97 -7.54
CA THR A 276 -3.05 -1.77 -6.68
C THR A 276 -3.53 -0.54 -7.45
N ASN A 277 -3.18 -0.40 -8.73
CA ASN A 277 -3.72 0.69 -9.55
C ASN A 277 -5.24 0.62 -9.70
N LEU A 278 -5.80 -0.58 -9.88
CA LEU A 278 -7.25 -0.77 -10.02
C LEU A 278 -7.98 -0.55 -8.69
N THR A 279 -7.32 -0.80 -7.56
CA THR A 279 -7.96 -0.69 -6.25
C THR A 279 -8.05 0.74 -5.73
N TYR A 280 -7.23 1.67 -6.22
CA TYR A 280 -7.26 3.08 -5.83
C TYR A 280 -8.60 3.79 -6.03
N ASP A 281 -9.40 3.31 -6.99
CA ASP A 281 -10.70 3.89 -7.33
C ASP A 281 -11.87 3.05 -6.77
N LEU A 282 -11.59 2.02 -5.96
CA LEU A 282 -12.62 1.28 -5.24
C LEU A 282 -13.26 2.18 -4.19
N THR A 283 -14.58 2.11 -4.11
CA THR A 283 -15.35 2.79 -3.09
C THR A 283 -15.40 1.94 -1.83
N SER A 284 -14.69 2.36 -0.79
CA SER A 284 -14.93 1.87 0.56
C SER A 284 -16.08 2.68 1.18
N PRO A 285 -17.13 2.05 1.73
CA PRO A 285 -18.15 2.77 2.46
C PRO A 285 -17.52 3.49 3.66
N GLU A 286 -17.59 4.82 3.70
CA GLU A 286 -17.21 5.54 4.92
C GLU A 286 -18.21 5.21 6.02
N VAL A 287 -17.73 4.56 7.08
CA VAL A 287 -18.53 4.33 8.29
C VAL A 287 -18.57 5.63 9.08
N GLU A 288 -19.74 6.26 9.11
CA GLU A 288 -19.95 7.49 9.87
C GLU A 288 -19.78 7.25 11.38
N TYR A 289 -19.32 8.29 12.08
CA TYR A 289 -19.29 8.23 13.53
C TYR A 289 -20.70 8.13 14.11
N THR A 290 -20.85 7.26 15.10
CA THR A 290 -22.09 7.07 15.85
C THR A 290 -21.98 7.63 17.26
N GLU A 291 -23.07 8.21 17.75
CA GLU A 291 -23.23 8.58 19.16
C GLU A 291 -23.80 7.42 19.98
N SER A 292 -24.18 6.31 19.34
CA SER A 292 -24.65 5.12 20.03
C SER A 292 -23.55 4.53 20.91
N THR A 293 -23.96 4.03 22.07
CA THR A 293 -23.12 3.22 22.96
C THR A 293 -23.72 1.83 23.18
N ASP A 294 -24.77 1.51 22.42
CA ASP A 294 -25.41 0.21 22.41
C ASP A 294 -24.64 -0.73 21.46
N GLY A 295 -24.36 -1.96 21.90
CA GLY A 295 -23.62 -2.95 21.10
C GLY A 295 -22.10 -2.78 21.15
N ASP A 296 -21.41 -3.55 20.30
CA ASP A 296 -19.96 -3.46 20.15
C ASP A 296 -19.59 -2.31 19.22
N TYR A 297 -18.65 -1.48 19.65
CA TYR A 297 -18.15 -0.35 18.87
C TYR A 297 -16.64 -0.23 18.99
N LEU A 298 -16.07 0.41 17.97
CA LEU A 298 -14.65 0.75 17.89
C LEU A 298 -14.47 2.25 18.15
N VAL A 299 -13.30 2.65 18.60
CA VAL A 299 -12.99 4.06 18.86
C VAL A 299 -11.85 4.54 17.97
N ASN A 300 -12.00 5.75 17.42
CA ASN A 300 -10.92 6.50 16.81
C ASN A 300 -10.47 7.63 17.75
N ILE A 301 -9.17 7.76 17.95
CA ILE A 301 -8.55 8.82 18.75
C ILE A 301 -7.32 9.41 18.04
N LYS A 302 -6.92 10.60 18.48
CA LYS A 302 -5.57 11.13 18.27
C LYS A 302 -4.81 11.17 19.59
N TYR A 303 -3.50 10.99 19.53
CA TYR A 303 -2.64 10.74 20.67
C TYR A 303 -1.32 11.51 20.59
N ILE A 304 -0.87 12.06 21.72
CA ILE A 304 0.45 12.66 21.90
C ILE A 304 1.07 12.07 23.15
N LEU A 305 2.25 11.47 23.01
CA LEU A 305 3.08 11.05 24.14
C LEU A 305 4.13 12.11 24.43
N LEU A 306 4.18 12.59 25.68
CA LEU A 306 5.27 13.41 26.21
C LEU A 306 5.99 12.64 27.34
N LYS A 307 7.12 12.04 27.02
CA LYS A 307 8.10 11.52 27.97
C LYS A 307 8.59 12.64 28.86
N THR A 308 8.79 12.30 30.13
CA THR A 308 9.15 13.28 31.15
C THR A 308 10.66 13.55 31.21
N ASP A 309 11.51 12.61 30.78
CA ASP A 309 12.97 12.76 30.63
C ASP A 309 13.66 13.53 31.77
N GLY A 310 13.32 13.20 33.02
CA GLY A 310 13.87 13.83 34.22
C GLY A 310 13.19 15.14 34.66
N LYS A 311 12.14 15.56 33.96
CA LYS A 311 11.20 16.61 34.37
C LYS A 311 10.00 15.99 35.09
N THR A 312 9.20 16.84 35.74
CA THR A 312 7.87 16.44 36.19
C THR A 312 6.88 16.43 35.02
N ALA A 313 5.82 15.61 35.12
CA ALA A 313 4.71 15.62 34.16
C ALA A 313 4.09 17.01 33.95
N GLY A 314 3.97 17.80 35.04
CA GLY A 314 3.47 19.16 34.98
C GLY A 314 4.38 20.12 34.19
N GLU A 315 5.71 19.96 34.31
CA GLU A 315 6.67 20.75 33.52
C GLU A 315 6.60 20.38 32.04
N ALA A 316 6.61 19.09 31.71
CA ALA A 316 6.49 18.61 30.34
C ALA A 316 5.19 19.12 29.66
N LEU A 317 4.06 19.01 30.36
CA LEU A 317 2.78 19.48 29.86
C LEU A 317 2.75 21.02 29.68
N SER A 318 3.34 21.78 30.61
CA SER A 318 3.40 23.23 30.51
C SER A 318 4.25 23.70 29.34
N GLU A 319 5.40 23.06 29.09
CA GLU A 319 6.25 23.37 27.93
C GLU A 319 5.52 23.07 26.62
N PHE A 320 4.87 21.90 26.53
CA PHE A 320 4.04 21.55 25.37
C PHE A 320 2.93 22.58 25.13
N GLN A 321 2.19 22.99 26.16
CA GLN A 321 1.12 23.99 26.02
C GLN A 321 1.64 25.34 25.49
N GLN A 322 2.85 25.74 25.89
CA GLN A 322 3.49 26.96 25.38
C GLN A 322 3.90 26.82 23.91
N ALA A 323 4.48 25.68 23.54
CA ALA A 323 4.86 25.37 22.16
C ALA A 323 3.61 25.30 21.26
N ALA A 324 2.58 24.57 21.69
CA ALA A 324 1.30 24.43 21.00
C ALA A 324 0.62 25.78 20.76
N LYS A 325 0.57 26.66 21.77
CA LYS A 325 0.03 28.01 21.63
C LYS A 325 0.77 28.83 20.56
N THR A 326 2.09 28.66 20.46
CA THR A 326 2.92 29.34 19.47
C THR A 326 2.65 28.78 18.07
N ARG A 327 2.63 27.46 17.93
CA ARG A 327 2.37 26.76 16.65
C ARG A 327 0.99 27.11 16.10
N LEU A 328 -0.03 27.14 16.94
CA LEU A 328 -1.42 27.39 16.54
C LEU A 328 -1.84 28.87 16.53
N GLN A 329 -0.94 29.81 16.81
CA GLN A 329 -1.23 31.25 16.79
C GLN A 329 -1.94 31.74 15.52
N PRO A 330 -1.64 31.22 14.29
CA PRO A 330 -2.33 31.65 13.07
C PRO A 330 -3.81 31.22 12.98
N LEU A 331 -4.26 30.31 13.85
CA LEU A 331 -5.61 29.76 13.85
C LEU A 331 -6.55 30.54 14.78
N THR A 332 -7.84 30.56 14.44
CA THR A 332 -8.91 31.04 15.32
C THR A 332 -9.13 30.10 16.50
N GLN A 333 -9.81 30.56 17.56
CA GLN A 333 -10.09 29.74 18.74
C GLN A 333 -10.88 28.45 18.43
N THR A 334 -11.75 28.48 17.42
CA THR A 334 -12.49 27.29 16.98
C THR A 334 -11.56 26.34 16.24
N GLU A 335 -10.75 26.85 15.30
CA GLU A 335 -9.79 26.05 14.55
C GLU A 335 -8.74 25.41 15.47
N GLN A 336 -8.29 26.09 16.52
CA GLN A 336 -7.36 25.55 17.53
C GLN A 336 -7.89 24.31 18.27
N LYS A 337 -9.20 24.08 18.27
CA LYS A 337 -9.85 22.93 18.91
C LYS A 337 -10.19 21.81 17.92
N SER A 338 -9.90 22.02 16.63
CA SER A 338 -10.16 21.02 15.60
C SER A 338 -9.21 19.83 15.74
N GLU A 339 -9.66 18.67 15.25
CA GLU A 339 -8.81 17.49 15.12
C GLU A 339 -7.57 17.77 14.26
N ALA A 340 -7.72 18.55 13.18
CA ALA A 340 -6.61 18.97 12.32
C ALA A 340 -5.51 19.73 13.10
N ALA A 341 -5.89 20.66 13.98
CA ALA A 341 -4.94 21.34 14.85
C ALA A 341 -4.26 20.36 15.82
N PHE A 342 -4.98 19.39 16.37
CA PHE A 342 -4.40 18.36 17.23
C PHE A 342 -3.40 17.49 16.46
N LYS A 343 -3.73 17.05 15.24
CA LYS A 343 -2.85 16.26 14.37
C LYS A 343 -1.54 16.98 14.08
N ASP A 344 -1.58 18.29 13.79
CA ASP A 344 -0.38 19.11 13.60
C ASP A 344 0.52 19.14 14.85
N LEU A 345 -0.09 19.24 16.04
CA LEU A 345 0.65 19.16 17.30
C LEU A 345 1.22 17.77 17.55
N ALA A 346 0.44 16.72 17.28
CA ALA A 346 0.87 15.34 17.47
C ALA A 346 2.06 15.01 16.58
N HIS A 347 2.01 15.41 15.30
CA HIS A 347 3.10 15.21 14.36
C HIS A 347 4.41 15.86 14.81
N LEU A 348 4.34 17.06 15.40
CA LEU A 348 5.53 17.82 15.78
C LEU A 348 6.08 17.50 17.16
N TYR A 349 5.22 17.10 18.09
CA TYR A 349 5.57 17.06 19.51
C TYR A 349 5.40 15.68 20.17
N SER A 350 4.72 14.73 19.52
CA SER A 350 4.60 13.39 20.09
C SER A 350 5.93 12.64 20.02
N GLN A 351 6.29 11.99 21.12
CA GLN A 351 7.43 11.09 21.22
C GLN A 351 7.02 9.62 21.03
N ASP A 352 5.77 9.38 20.63
CA ASP A 352 5.34 8.16 19.94
C ASP A 352 5.56 8.37 18.44
N GLU A 353 6.77 8.05 17.99
CA GLU A 353 7.24 8.33 16.63
C GLU A 353 6.38 7.63 15.56
N ALA A 354 5.79 6.48 15.88
CA ALA A 354 4.97 5.73 14.94
C ALA A 354 3.64 6.45 14.65
N SER A 355 2.90 6.81 15.69
CA SER A 355 1.62 7.50 15.51
C SER A 355 1.79 8.96 15.10
N ALA A 356 2.90 9.62 15.48
CA ALA A 356 3.19 11.01 15.09
C ALA A 356 3.15 11.23 13.57
N LEU A 357 3.60 10.25 12.78
CA LEU A 357 3.55 10.32 11.32
C LEU A 357 2.11 10.38 10.77
N ASP A 358 1.13 9.84 11.51
CA ASP A 358 -0.31 9.85 11.21
C ASP A 358 -1.09 10.85 12.08
N GLY A 359 -0.41 11.92 12.54
CA GLY A 359 -1.03 12.93 13.39
C GLY A 359 -1.52 12.41 14.75
N GLY A 360 -0.85 11.39 15.27
CA GLY A 360 -1.22 10.71 16.51
C GLY A 360 -2.33 9.68 16.34
N GLY A 361 -2.59 9.19 15.12
CA GLY A 361 -3.74 8.34 14.82
C GLY A 361 -3.74 6.97 15.51
N TYR A 362 -4.83 6.66 16.20
CA TYR A 362 -5.22 5.30 16.54
C TYR A 362 -6.66 5.10 16.07
N SER A 363 -6.85 4.17 15.14
CA SER A 363 -8.12 3.95 14.46
C SER A 363 -8.66 2.56 14.77
N ARG A 364 -9.98 2.44 14.83
CA ARG A 364 -10.72 1.17 14.99
C ARG A 364 -10.29 0.38 16.23
N VAL A 365 -9.93 1.08 17.31
CA VAL A 365 -9.48 0.48 18.57
C VAL A 365 -10.63 -0.27 19.24
N LYS A 366 -10.39 -1.52 19.64
CA LYS A 366 -11.32 -2.32 20.45
C LYS A 366 -11.07 -2.11 21.93
N LYS A 367 -12.12 -2.28 22.72
CA LYS A 367 -12.03 -2.19 24.18
C LYS A 367 -11.06 -3.24 24.72
N GLY A 368 -10.13 -2.81 25.55
CA GLY A 368 -9.08 -3.64 26.14
C GLY A 368 -7.77 -3.71 25.34
N GLU A 369 -7.68 -3.05 24.18
CA GLU A 369 -6.44 -2.96 23.39
C GLU A 369 -5.51 -1.84 23.87
N LEU A 370 -6.00 -0.90 24.69
CA LEU A 370 -5.23 0.18 25.27
C LEU A 370 -4.88 -0.08 26.76
N PRO A 371 -3.84 0.57 27.30
CA PRO A 371 -3.60 0.62 28.74
C PRO A 371 -4.85 1.06 29.51
N ALA A 372 -5.09 0.48 30.69
CA ALA A 372 -6.38 0.53 31.38
C ALA A 372 -6.95 1.94 31.60
N GLU A 373 -6.11 2.93 31.91
CA GLU A 373 -6.57 4.32 32.11
C GLU A 373 -6.98 5.00 30.80
N LEU A 374 -6.22 4.77 29.72
CA LEU A 374 -6.54 5.29 28.39
C LEU A 374 -7.81 4.62 27.84
N ASP A 375 -7.91 3.29 27.98
CA ASP A 375 -9.07 2.50 27.59
C ASP A 375 -10.33 2.99 28.31
N SER A 376 -10.25 3.14 29.64
CA SER A 376 -11.38 3.61 30.45
C SER A 376 -11.87 4.99 30.02
N TRP A 377 -10.97 5.89 29.63
CA TRP A 377 -11.36 7.22 29.13
C TRP A 377 -11.94 7.17 27.72
N CYS A 378 -11.33 6.40 26.80
CA CYS A 378 -11.78 6.28 25.41
C CYS A 378 -13.18 5.63 25.30
N PHE A 379 -13.46 4.64 26.15
CA PHE A 379 -14.74 3.90 26.15
C PHE A 379 -15.75 4.43 27.18
N ASP A 380 -15.52 5.61 27.77
CA ASP A 380 -16.53 6.30 28.57
C ASP A 380 -17.72 6.70 27.66
N PRO A 381 -18.96 6.26 27.95
CA PRO A 381 -20.13 6.56 27.12
C PRO A 381 -20.44 8.06 27.03
N ALA A 382 -19.89 8.88 27.93
CA ALA A 382 -20.05 10.33 27.86
C ALA A 382 -19.14 11.03 26.84
N ARG A 383 -18.12 10.35 26.27
CA ARG A 383 -17.18 10.98 25.31
C ARG A 383 -17.91 11.47 24.07
N LYS A 384 -17.50 12.64 23.59
CA LYS A 384 -17.93 13.24 22.31
C LYS A 384 -16.73 13.66 21.49
N SER A 385 -16.93 13.74 20.17
CA SER A 385 -15.90 14.24 19.26
C SER A 385 -15.36 15.60 19.72
N GLY A 386 -14.05 15.73 19.80
CA GLY A 386 -13.38 16.93 20.30
C GLY A 386 -13.07 16.94 21.79
N ASP A 387 -13.51 15.94 22.56
CA ASP A 387 -13.08 15.80 23.95
C ASP A 387 -11.57 15.54 24.02
N THR A 388 -10.90 16.19 24.98
CA THR A 388 -9.47 16.03 25.23
C THR A 388 -9.18 15.77 26.70
N THR A 389 -8.08 15.08 26.97
CA THR A 389 -7.57 14.88 28.33
C THR A 389 -6.05 14.77 28.33
N ALA A 390 -5.46 14.90 29.52
CA ALA A 390 -4.07 14.54 29.78
C ALA A 390 -4.06 13.53 30.95
N ILE A 391 -3.52 12.35 30.70
CA ILE A 391 -3.34 11.26 31.67
C ILE A 391 -1.84 11.10 31.89
N THR A 392 -1.42 10.70 33.09
CA THR A 392 0.01 10.57 33.42
C THR A 392 0.27 9.25 34.08
N ASP A 393 1.23 8.51 33.56
CA ASP A 393 1.73 7.26 34.13
C ASP A 393 3.28 7.21 34.10
N ASP A 394 3.85 6.01 34.18
CA ASP A 394 5.30 5.79 34.18
C ASP A 394 5.97 6.08 32.82
N ASP A 395 5.23 6.02 31.71
CA ASP A 395 5.73 6.28 30.34
C ASP A 395 5.71 7.78 30.00
N GLY A 396 4.87 8.57 30.67
CA GLY A 396 4.89 10.03 30.60
C GLY A 396 3.51 10.67 30.68
N VAL A 397 3.31 11.73 29.89
CA VAL A 397 2.02 12.43 29.74
C VAL A 397 1.36 12.03 28.42
N HIS A 398 0.19 11.40 28.54
CA HIS A 398 -0.65 10.92 27.45
C HIS A 398 -1.73 11.95 27.18
N ILE A 399 -1.64 12.68 26.08
CA ILE A 399 -2.67 13.65 25.67
C ILE A 399 -3.53 12.99 24.60
N LEU A 400 -4.83 12.93 24.86
CA LEU A 400 -5.79 12.27 23.98
C LEU A 400 -6.77 13.29 23.38
N TYR A 401 -7.19 13.01 22.15
CA TYR A 401 -8.32 13.63 21.47
C TYR A 401 -9.27 12.53 21.02
N PHE A 402 -10.54 12.61 21.41
CA PHE A 402 -11.54 11.65 20.99
C PHE A 402 -12.12 12.07 19.63
N SER A 403 -11.88 11.27 18.58
CA SER A 403 -12.41 11.56 17.24
C SER A 403 -13.86 11.10 17.11
N GLY A 404 -14.16 9.85 17.50
CA GLY A 404 -15.52 9.31 17.45
C GLY A 404 -15.60 7.79 17.66
N ARG A 405 -16.82 7.25 17.60
CA ARG A 405 -17.12 5.81 17.67
C ARG A 405 -17.60 5.29 16.33
N LEU A 406 -17.25 4.06 16.01
CA LEU A 406 -17.73 3.35 14.83
C LEU A 406 -18.49 2.10 15.28
N ASP A 407 -19.64 1.85 14.68
CA ASP A 407 -20.36 0.58 14.89
C ASP A 407 -19.52 -0.57 14.33
N ALA A 408 -19.23 -1.60 15.15
CA ALA A 408 -18.30 -2.65 14.76
C ALA A 408 -18.84 -3.49 13.59
N ALA A 409 -20.16 -3.74 13.53
CA ALA A 409 -20.78 -4.51 12.45
C ALA A 409 -20.81 -3.73 11.14
N ALA A 410 -21.01 -2.41 11.19
CA ALA A 410 -20.91 -1.55 10.02
C ALA A 410 -19.47 -1.52 9.46
N VAL A 411 -18.46 -1.51 10.33
CA VAL A 411 -17.05 -1.62 9.92
C VAL A 411 -16.75 -2.96 9.25
N GLU A 412 -17.19 -4.08 9.85
CA GLU A 412 -17.01 -5.41 9.28
C GLU A 412 -17.72 -5.56 7.93
N THR A 413 -18.90 -4.96 7.78
CA THR A 413 -19.64 -4.93 6.50
C THR A 413 -18.85 -4.15 5.45
N ALA A 414 -18.36 -2.95 5.79
CA ALA A 414 -17.59 -2.12 4.86
C ALA A 414 -16.27 -2.78 4.43
N ASP A 415 -15.56 -3.45 5.35
CA ASP A 415 -14.33 -4.18 5.05
C ASP A 415 -14.62 -5.42 4.16
N SER A 416 -15.74 -6.09 4.39
CA SER A 416 -16.18 -7.25 3.59
C SER A 416 -16.57 -6.82 2.18
N GLU A 417 -17.32 -5.73 2.01
CA GLU A 417 -17.68 -5.15 0.70
C GLU A 417 -16.45 -4.71 -0.10
N LEU A 418 -15.42 -4.17 0.56
CA LEU A 418 -14.15 -3.83 -0.10
C LEU A 418 -13.42 -5.10 -0.56
N THR A 419 -13.35 -6.12 0.29
CA THR A 419 -12.73 -7.42 -0.03
C THR A 419 -13.44 -8.11 -1.20
N GLU A 420 -14.77 -8.03 -1.26
CA GLU A 420 -15.57 -8.55 -2.38
C GLU A 420 -15.26 -7.82 -3.69
N GLN A 421 -15.16 -6.48 -3.67
CA GLN A 421 -14.79 -5.70 -4.85
C GLN A 421 -13.38 -6.06 -5.37
N GLU A 422 -12.43 -6.28 -4.46
CA GLU A 422 -11.07 -6.72 -4.79
C GLU A 422 -11.08 -8.13 -5.41
N ALA A 423 -11.83 -9.07 -4.82
CA ALA A 423 -12.00 -10.42 -5.35
C ALA A 423 -12.67 -10.43 -6.74
N ASP A 424 -13.63 -9.52 -6.97
CA ASP A 424 -14.29 -9.35 -8.26
C ASP A 424 -13.31 -8.92 -9.35
N ILE A 425 -12.36 -8.02 -9.06
CA ILE A 425 -11.32 -7.63 -10.02
C ILE A 425 -10.53 -8.85 -10.50
N LEU A 426 -10.12 -9.72 -9.57
CA LEU A 426 -9.32 -10.90 -9.86
C LEU A 426 -10.13 -11.94 -10.64
N THR A 427 -11.37 -12.18 -10.22
CA THR A 427 -12.29 -13.13 -10.86
C THR A 427 -12.60 -12.70 -12.29
N GLN A 428 -12.87 -11.41 -12.51
CA GLN A 428 -13.09 -10.85 -13.85
C GLN A 428 -11.86 -11.02 -14.73
N ALA A 429 -10.66 -10.70 -14.25
CA ALA A 429 -9.44 -10.86 -15.03
C ALA A 429 -9.26 -12.33 -15.49
N ARG A 430 -9.44 -13.30 -14.60
CA ARG A 430 -9.34 -14.73 -14.94
C ARG A 430 -10.40 -15.19 -15.94
N ALA A 431 -11.61 -14.66 -15.84
CA ALA A 431 -12.71 -14.99 -16.75
C ALA A 431 -12.50 -14.39 -18.16
N GLU A 432 -11.95 -13.18 -18.25
CA GLU A 432 -11.59 -12.52 -19.51
C GLU A 432 -10.44 -13.24 -20.23
N TYR A 433 -9.50 -13.80 -19.46
CA TYR A 433 -8.31 -14.47 -19.97
C TYR A 433 -8.22 -15.92 -19.47
N PRO A 434 -9.07 -16.84 -19.99
CA PRO A 434 -9.03 -18.24 -19.60
C PRO A 434 -7.71 -18.90 -20.06
N VAL A 435 -7.33 -19.98 -19.38
CA VAL A 435 -6.10 -20.70 -19.69
C VAL A 435 -6.29 -22.22 -19.60
N ASP A 436 -5.64 -22.92 -20.52
CA ASP A 436 -5.51 -24.37 -20.50
C ASP A 436 -4.10 -24.74 -20.02
N PHE A 437 -4.02 -25.66 -19.06
CA PHE A 437 -2.76 -26.20 -18.55
C PHE A 437 -2.47 -27.58 -19.15
N ALA A 438 -1.22 -27.81 -19.55
CA ALA A 438 -0.73 -29.13 -19.93
C ALA A 438 -0.36 -29.94 -18.67
N TYR A 439 -1.37 -30.36 -17.90
CA TYR A 439 -1.17 -31.03 -16.61
C TYR A 439 -0.26 -32.26 -16.69
N ASP A 440 -0.35 -33.04 -17.77
CA ASP A 440 0.48 -34.23 -17.98
C ASP A 440 1.97 -33.93 -18.19
N GLN A 441 2.31 -32.68 -18.54
CA GLN A 441 3.67 -32.18 -18.77
C GLN A 441 4.29 -31.51 -17.53
N ILE A 442 3.51 -31.28 -16.48
CA ILE A 442 3.99 -30.64 -15.25
C ILE A 442 5.04 -31.53 -14.57
N ALA A 443 6.16 -30.92 -14.16
CA ALA A 443 7.18 -31.58 -13.35
C ALA A 443 7.60 -30.62 -12.25
N LEU A 444 7.42 -31.05 -10.99
CA LEU A 444 7.81 -30.27 -9.82
C LEU A 444 9.11 -30.86 -9.24
N PRO A 445 10.20 -30.07 -9.20
CA PRO A 445 11.42 -30.47 -8.52
C PRO A 445 11.25 -30.41 -6.99
N GLU A 446 12.15 -31.08 -6.27
CA GLU A 446 12.28 -30.88 -4.83
C GLU A 446 12.77 -29.46 -4.52
N GLY A 447 12.21 -28.85 -3.48
CA GLY A 447 12.56 -27.52 -3.00
C GLY A 447 12.34 -27.41 -1.49
N LYS A 448 12.76 -26.30 -0.90
CA LYS A 448 12.59 -26.00 0.52
C LYS A 448 11.56 -24.87 0.69
N ALA A 449 10.52 -25.14 1.49
CA ALA A 449 9.51 -24.16 1.86
C ALA A 449 10.07 -23.12 2.87
N GLU A 450 10.96 -22.24 2.41
CA GLU A 450 11.69 -21.24 3.22
C GLU A 450 11.48 -19.79 2.75
N VAL A 451 11.06 -19.58 1.51
CA VAL A 451 10.80 -18.26 0.91
C VAL A 451 9.32 -18.19 0.53
N THR A 452 8.60 -17.21 1.06
CA THR A 452 7.15 -17.07 0.84
C THR A 452 6.84 -16.16 -0.34
N THR A 453 5.58 -16.18 -0.80
CA THR A 453 5.09 -15.23 -1.81
C THR A 453 5.24 -13.78 -1.32
N SER A 454 4.99 -13.51 -0.03
CA SER A 454 5.21 -12.18 0.55
C SER A 454 6.68 -11.75 0.57
N ASP A 455 7.64 -12.68 0.71
CA ASP A 455 9.08 -12.33 0.62
C ASP A 455 9.49 -11.85 -0.78
N LEU A 456 8.75 -12.27 -1.82
CA LEU A 456 9.02 -11.93 -3.24
C LEU A 456 8.21 -10.72 -3.73
N LEU A 457 7.24 -10.26 -2.94
CA LEU A 457 6.35 -9.16 -3.28
C LEU A 457 7.01 -7.81 -2.99
N TYR A 458 6.68 -6.84 -3.83
CA TYR A 458 7.03 -5.45 -3.65
C TYR A 458 6.46 -4.96 -2.32
N PRO A 459 7.28 -4.36 -1.44
CA PRO A 459 6.78 -3.81 -0.20
C PRO A 459 5.96 -2.56 -0.47
N ASP A 460 4.81 -2.46 0.20
CA ASP A 460 4.00 -1.26 0.14
C ASP A 460 4.77 -0.08 0.77
N ILE A 461 5.03 0.96 -0.01
CA ILE A 461 5.71 2.19 0.41
C ILE A 461 4.85 3.43 0.10
N ALA A 462 5.24 4.59 0.64
CA ALA A 462 4.51 5.82 0.38
C ALA A 462 4.71 6.32 -1.07
N HIS A 463 3.74 7.07 -1.59
CA HIS A 463 3.75 7.69 -2.93
C HIS A 463 3.73 6.67 -4.08
N GLU A 464 2.94 5.62 -3.94
CA GLU A 464 2.80 4.57 -4.96
C GLU A 464 1.92 5.00 -6.11
N ARG A 465 0.85 5.76 -5.87
CA ARG A 465 0.02 6.28 -6.95
C ARG A 465 0.73 7.43 -7.66
N PHE A 466 1.30 8.35 -6.89
CA PHE A 466 1.95 9.57 -7.37
C PHE A 466 3.40 9.67 -6.86
N PRO A 467 4.37 8.97 -7.48
CA PRO A 467 5.78 9.07 -7.10
C PRO A 467 6.42 10.43 -7.43
N GLU A 468 5.70 11.28 -8.17
CA GLU A 468 6.09 12.61 -8.61
C GLU A 468 4.88 13.55 -8.49
N ILE A 469 5.13 14.83 -8.19
CA ILE A 469 4.06 15.81 -7.98
C ILE A 469 3.27 16.03 -9.28
N PRO A 470 1.97 15.67 -9.34
CA PRO A 470 1.19 15.83 -10.55
C PRO A 470 1.12 17.31 -10.95
N LEU A 471 1.24 17.58 -12.26
CA LEU A 471 1.27 18.94 -12.77
C LEU A 471 -0.04 19.28 -13.50
N TYR A 472 -1.01 19.84 -12.78
CA TYR A 472 -2.27 20.31 -13.37
C TYR A 472 -2.15 21.67 -14.08
N LEU A 473 -2.60 21.76 -15.33
CA LEU A 473 -2.74 23.05 -16.00
C LEU A 473 -4.08 23.69 -15.60
N GLN A 474 -4.01 24.83 -14.93
CA GLN A 474 -5.18 25.62 -14.54
C GLN A 474 -6.11 25.94 -15.73
N GLN A 475 -5.55 26.04 -16.95
CA GLN A 475 -6.28 26.37 -18.16
C GLN A 475 -7.16 25.23 -18.69
N ASP A 476 -6.95 23.99 -18.23
CA ASP A 476 -7.75 22.81 -18.60
C ASP A 476 -9.15 22.84 -17.92
N TYR A 477 -9.36 23.76 -16.97
CA TYR A 477 -10.61 23.87 -16.22
C TYR A 477 -11.32 25.22 -16.45
N PRO A 478 -11.67 25.57 -17.71
CA PRO A 478 -12.11 26.90 -18.08
C PRO A 478 -13.45 27.34 -17.45
N GLY A 479 -14.34 26.38 -17.16
CA GLY A 479 -15.69 26.63 -16.63
C GLY A 479 -15.84 26.42 -15.12
N VAL A 480 -14.79 25.97 -14.44
CA VAL A 480 -14.84 25.63 -13.02
C VAL A 480 -14.80 26.90 -12.17
N MET A 481 -15.72 26.98 -11.21
CA MET A 481 -15.80 28.09 -10.26
C MET A 481 -14.99 27.75 -9.02
N PHE A 482 -14.11 28.68 -8.63
CA PHE A 482 -13.44 28.70 -7.34
C PHE A 482 -14.03 29.83 -6.52
N GLY A 483 -14.98 29.50 -5.64
CA GLY A 483 -15.81 30.50 -4.96
C GLY A 483 -16.52 31.41 -5.97
N GLY A 484 -16.32 32.72 -5.85
CA GLY A 484 -16.94 33.71 -6.75
C GLY A 484 -16.21 33.96 -8.08
N PHE A 485 -15.09 33.28 -8.36
CA PHE A 485 -14.23 33.55 -9.52
C PHE A 485 -13.97 32.29 -10.35
N GLN A 486 -13.57 32.45 -11.60
CA GLN A 486 -13.18 31.30 -12.43
C GLN A 486 -11.81 30.76 -11.98
N LEU A 487 -11.68 29.45 -11.88
CA LEU A 487 -10.42 28.75 -11.61
C LEU A 487 -9.33 29.20 -12.58
N ARG A 488 -9.69 29.33 -13.87
CA ARG A 488 -8.80 29.80 -14.93
C ARG A 488 -8.17 31.19 -14.71
N THR A 489 -8.75 32.07 -13.91
CA THR A 489 -8.20 33.42 -13.67
C THR A 489 -7.66 33.61 -12.25
N ASN A 490 -8.23 32.92 -11.26
CA ASN A 490 -7.99 33.18 -9.85
C ASN A 490 -7.47 31.97 -9.07
N GLY A 491 -7.34 30.80 -9.70
CA GLY A 491 -7.11 29.57 -8.99
C GLY A 491 -5.68 29.03 -9.05
N CYS A 492 -4.67 29.89 -9.19
CA CYS A 492 -3.28 29.42 -9.21
C CYS A 492 -2.91 28.72 -7.91
N GLY A 493 -3.28 29.28 -6.75
CA GLY A 493 -3.01 28.68 -5.46
C GLY A 493 -3.80 27.39 -5.21
N ILE A 494 -5.08 27.33 -5.58
CA ILE A 494 -5.87 26.08 -5.40
C ILE A 494 -5.42 24.98 -6.36
N THR A 495 -4.96 25.33 -7.57
CA THR A 495 -4.34 24.37 -8.49
C THR A 495 -3.02 23.85 -7.90
N THR A 496 -2.17 24.72 -7.35
CA THR A 496 -0.95 24.28 -6.62
C THR A 496 -1.29 23.39 -5.42
N MET A 497 -2.34 23.73 -4.66
CA MET A 497 -2.79 22.92 -3.53
C MET A 497 -3.25 21.54 -3.98
N ALA A 498 -3.98 21.43 -5.10
CA ALA A 498 -4.34 20.15 -5.71
C ALA A 498 -3.10 19.32 -6.05
N MET A 499 -2.09 19.92 -6.69
CA MET A 499 -0.83 19.21 -7.00
C MET A 499 -0.13 18.66 -5.76
N VAL A 500 0.05 19.51 -4.75
CA VAL A 500 0.77 19.17 -3.51
C VAL A 500 -0.02 18.15 -2.69
N ALA A 501 -1.33 18.36 -2.54
CA ALA A 501 -2.18 17.46 -1.78
C ALA A 501 -2.22 16.09 -2.45
N SER A 502 -2.44 15.99 -3.76
CA SER A 502 -2.45 14.70 -4.45
C SER A 502 -1.16 13.91 -4.26
N TYR A 503 -0.02 14.59 -4.31
CA TYR A 503 1.27 13.96 -4.07
C TYR A 503 1.44 13.51 -2.62
N LEU A 504 1.15 14.38 -1.66
CA LEU A 504 1.42 14.11 -0.25
C LEU A 504 0.43 13.13 0.39
N SER A 505 -0.83 13.14 -0.03
CA SER A 505 -1.83 12.17 0.42
C SER A 505 -1.85 10.88 -0.41
N ASP A 506 -1.15 10.87 -1.55
CA ASP A 506 -1.20 9.80 -2.56
C ASP A 506 -2.61 9.56 -3.13
N GLU A 507 -3.46 10.59 -3.09
CA GLU A 507 -4.85 10.56 -3.58
C GLU A 507 -5.05 11.44 -4.79
N LEU A 508 -6.05 11.13 -5.62
CA LEU A 508 -6.35 11.96 -6.78
C LEU A 508 -7.23 13.15 -6.39
N LEU A 509 -6.59 14.27 -6.04
CA LEU A 509 -7.25 15.52 -5.67
C LEU A 509 -7.20 16.51 -6.84
N THR A 510 -8.24 16.50 -7.68
CA THR A 510 -8.29 17.35 -8.88
C THR A 510 -8.54 18.83 -8.54
N PRO A 511 -8.11 19.79 -9.38
CA PRO A 511 -8.42 21.21 -9.15
C PRO A 511 -9.92 21.52 -9.01
N PRO A 512 -10.84 20.90 -9.78
CA PRO A 512 -12.28 21.05 -9.55
C PRO A 512 -12.73 20.58 -8.17
N GLU A 513 -12.25 19.43 -7.71
CA GLU A 513 -12.58 18.90 -6.38
C GLU A 513 -12.09 19.83 -5.28
N MET A 514 -10.84 20.27 -5.38
CA MET A 514 -10.26 21.22 -4.43
C MET A 514 -11.00 22.57 -4.44
N CYS A 515 -11.52 23.01 -5.58
CA CYS A 515 -12.37 24.20 -5.66
C CYS A 515 -13.71 24.01 -4.92
N ARG A 516 -14.33 22.83 -5.01
CA ARG A 516 -15.57 22.50 -4.27
C ARG A 516 -15.30 22.51 -2.77
N ARG A 517 -14.23 21.84 -2.33
CA ARG A 517 -13.86 21.71 -0.91
C ARG A 517 -13.44 23.04 -0.28
N TYR A 518 -12.71 23.88 -1.00
CA TYR A 518 -12.03 25.05 -0.44
C TYR A 518 -12.40 26.39 -1.07
N GLY A 519 -13.58 26.49 -1.69
CA GLY A 519 -14.05 27.71 -2.35
C GLY A 519 -14.08 28.97 -1.47
N SER A 520 -14.12 28.81 -0.14
CA SER A 520 -14.03 29.90 0.85
C SER A 520 -12.68 30.62 0.84
N TYR A 521 -11.60 29.98 0.38
CA TYR A 521 -10.27 30.57 0.22
C TYR A 521 -10.11 31.39 -1.07
N SER A 522 -11.19 31.55 -1.84
CA SER A 522 -11.18 32.31 -3.08
C SER A 522 -11.37 33.80 -2.84
N HIS A 523 -10.46 34.62 -3.37
CA HIS A 523 -10.53 36.07 -3.32
C HIS A 523 -10.29 36.72 -4.68
N ARG A 524 -10.58 38.03 -4.74
CA ARG A 524 -10.43 38.84 -5.95
C ARG A 524 -9.03 38.80 -6.56
N ASN A 525 -8.00 38.63 -5.72
CA ASN A 525 -6.60 38.64 -6.13
C ASN A 525 -5.98 37.22 -6.20
N GLY A 526 -6.78 36.16 -6.08
CA GLY A 526 -6.33 34.78 -6.11
C GLY A 526 -6.76 33.98 -4.88
N THR A 527 -6.01 32.93 -4.57
CA THR A 527 -6.22 32.06 -3.40
C THR A 527 -5.60 32.69 -2.14
N ASP A 528 -6.30 32.64 -1.01
CA ASP A 528 -5.72 32.93 0.31
C ASP A 528 -4.69 31.86 0.67
N GLY A 529 -3.44 32.29 0.85
CA GLY A 529 -2.31 31.43 1.17
C GLY A 529 -2.43 30.72 2.52
N MET A 530 -3.36 31.12 3.41
CA MET A 530 -3.64 30.38 4.64
C MET A 530 -4.15 28.96 4.38
N ILE A 531 -4.64 28.65 3.17
CA ILE A 531 -4.99 27.27 2.80
C ILE A 531 -3.81 26.31 2.98
N PHE A 532 -2.57 26.75 2.73
CA PHE A 532 -1.35 25.94 2.90
C PHE A 532 -0.87 25.84 4.36
N VAL A 533 -1.61 26.44 5.30
CA VAL A 533 -1.31 26.39 6.74
C VAL A 533 -2.42 25.66 7.49
N LYS A 534 -3.68 25.92 7.12
CA LYS A 534 -4.85 25.44 7.86
C LYS A 534 -5.31 24.05 7.45
N GLU A 535 -5.30 23.78 6.14
CA GLU A 535 -5.90 22.58 5.58
C GLU A 535 -4.98 21.35 5.52
N PRO A 536 -3.62 21.47 5.38
CA PRO A 536 -2.73 20.31 5.32
C PRO A 536 -2.98 19.24 6.39
N PRO A 537 -3.13 19.58 7.70
CA PRO A 537 -3.32 18.56 8.72
C PRO A 537 -4.66 17.81 8.58
N ALA A 538 -5.66 18.40 7.91
CA ALA A 538 -6.92 17.73 7.61
C ALA A 538 -6.80 16.71 6.45
N MET A 539 -5.65 16.67 5.77
CA MET A 539 -5.28 15.74 4.71
C MET A 539 -4.03 14.91 5.04
N ASP A 540 -3.64 14.88 6.32
CA ASP A 540 -2.53 14.04 6.83
C ASP A 540 -1.15 14.39 6.30
N PHE A 541 -0.93 15.65 5.91
CA PHE A 541 0.40 16.18 5.67
C PHE A 541 0.64 17.48 6.43
N TYR A 542 1.88 17.70 6.84
CA TYR A 542 2.18 18.69 7.89
C TYR A 542 3.17 19.74 7.41
N LEU A 543 2.89 21.00 7.76
CA LEU A 543 3.78 22.11 7.44
C LEU A 543 5.04 22.02 8.32
N VAL A 544 6.21 21.85 7.73
CA VAL A 544 7.46 21.89 8.51
C VAL A 544 7.66 23.29 9.10
N GLU A 545 7.83 24.29 8.25
CA GLU A 545 7.95 25.68 8.68
C GLU A 545 7.49 26.67 7.61
N LYS A 546 7.15 27.89 8.05
CA LYS A 546 6.98 29.05 7.18
C LYS A 546 8.16 29.98 7.36
N THR A 547 8.88 30.25 6.28
CA THR A 547 10.09 31.08 6.32
C THR A 547 10.08 32.18 5.26
N TYR A 548 10.71 33.31 5.60
CA TYR A 548 11.05 34.38 4.66
C TYR A 548 12.54 34.39 4.31
N GLU A 549 13.32 33.45 4.85
CA GLU A 549 14.77 33.36 4.69
C GLU A 549 15.12 32.41 3.53
N PRO A 550 15.79 32.88 2.46
CA PRO A 550 16.16 32.03 1.32
C PRO A 550 17.01 30.83 1.67
N ALA A 551 17.91 30.98 2.65
CA ALA A 551 18.75 29.88 3.09
C ALA A 551 17.93 28.72 3.67
N LYS A 552 16.89 29.02 4.47
CA LYS A 552 16.02 27.99 5.05
C LYS A 552 15.13 27.31 4.03
N ALA A 553 14.57 28.09 3.09
CA ALA A 553 13.82 27.50 1.98
C ALA A 553 14.71 26.59 1.11
N TRP A 554 15.98 26.97 0.90
CA TRP A 554 16.95 26.17 0.19
C TRP A 554 17.34 24.90 0.96
N GLU A 555 17.60 25.00 2.26
CA GLU A 555 17.85 23.87 3.15
C GLU A 555 16.68 22.88 3.12
N GLY A 556 15.43 23.38 3.12
CA GLY A 556 14.25 22.54 2.95
C GLY A 556 14.28 21.73 1.65
N LEU A 557 14.65 22.34 0.53
CA LEU A 557 14.81 21.63 -0.76
C LEU A 557 15.95 20.61 -0.72
N GLU A 558 17.08 20.94 -0.08
CA GLU A 558 18.21 20.01 0.11
C GLU A 558 17.82 18.81 0.99
N ASN A 559 16.92 19.03 1.95
CA ASN A 559 16.31 18.01 2.79
C ASN A 559 15.07 17.35 2.15
N HIS A 560 14.90 17.50 0.84
CA HIS A 560 13.83 16.87 0.06
C HIS A 560 12.39 17.26 0.45
N HIS A 561 12.20 18.39 1.15
CA HIS A 561 10.87 18.94 1.42
C HIS A 561 10.29 19.67 0.20
N LEU A 562 8.96 19.67 0.11
CA LEU A 562 8.24 20.50 -0.86
C LEU A 562 8.19 21.96 -0.39
N VAL A 563 8.49 22.89 -1.29
CA VAL A 563 8.44 24.32 -1.01
C VAL A 563 7.34 24.98 -1.85
N VAL A 564 6.37 25.57 -1.16
CA VAL A 564 5.32 26.39 -1.78
C VAL A 564 5.63 27.87 -1.57
N SER A 565 5.74 28.61 -2.67
CA SER A 565 5.92 30.07 -2.60
C SER A 565 4.57 30.78 -2.54
N ILE A 566 4.28 31.40 -1.39
CA ILE A 566 3.14 32.29 -1.24
C ILE A 566 3.58 33.69 -1.67
N GLN A 567 2.98 34.21 -2.74
CA GLN A 567 3.35 35.52 -3.29
C GLN A 567 2.97 36.65 -2.32
N HIS A 568 3.98 37.11 -1.58
CA HIS A 568 3.92 38.38 -0.84
C HIS A 568 4.83 39.40 -1.55
N LYS A 569 4.23 40.53 -1.90
CA LYS A 569 4.95 41.65 -2.54
C LYS A 569 6.16 42.04 -1.68
N GLY A 570 7.35 42.08 -2.30
CA GLY A 570 8.57 42.58 -1.67
C GLY A 570 9.47 41.56 -0.98
N TYR A 571 9.07 40.27 -0.90
CA TYR A 571 9.94 39.21 -0.38
C TYR A 571 10.57 38.37 -1.49
N TRP A 572 9.73 37.74 -2.34
CA TRP A 572 10.18 36.84 -3.41
C TRP A 572 9.96 37.39 -4.82
N THR A 573 9.17 38.44 -4.93
CA THR A 573 8.83 39.10 -6.20
C THR A 573 9.25 40.57 -6.15
N ARG A 574 9.85 41.05 -7.25
CA ARG A 574 10.11 42.49 -7.43
C ARG A 574 8.76 43.16 -7.70
N GLY A 575 8.46 44.17 -6.88
CA GLY A 575 7.15 44.82 -6.83
C GLY A 575 6.93 45.94 -7.82
#